data_AF-A0A5K0W4S9-F1
#
_entry.id   AF-A0A5K0W4S9-F1
#
_cell.length_a   1.000
_cell.length_b   1.000
_cell.length_c   1.000
_cell.angle_alpha   90.00
_cell.angle_beta   90.00
_cell.angle_gamma   90.00
#
_symmetry.space_group_name_H-M   'P 1'
#
loop_
_entity.id
_entity.type
_entity.pdbx_description
1 polymer ?
#
loop_
_entity_poly.entity_id
_entity_poly.type
_entity_poly.pdbx_seq_one_letter_code
_entity_poly.pdbx_strand_id
1 'polypeptide(L)'
;VVGYAKDISGRLLYESTVCIALVMCRVPHGLKTSSFVAGHDVVSDRLLVETLMQILDQAITSNIVDLLAICLTSSGSSLMSGSVNLLPAACEACKALWAVVDAMDTASMKGATSLFPLSASRGPLLEENGHGQCKNPEMKSSISVDMLAKKFLKSKGMQIAIYYVLHQGPESVLPSCMQ
;
A
#
# COMPACT_ATOMS: atom_id res chain seq x y z
N VAL A 1 26.42 -18.87 15.61
CA VAL A 1 25.89 -18.81 14.22
C VAL A 1 24.55 -19.53 14.24
N VAL A 2 23.44 -18.78 14.27
CA VAL A 2 22.10 -19.38 14.16
C VAL A 2 21.98 -19.85 12.71
N GLY A 3 21.88 -21.17 12.52
CA GLY A 3 21.70 -21.75 11.20
C GLY A 3 20.34 -21.33 10.64
N TYR A 4 20.34 -20.42 9.66
CA TYR A 4 19.17 -20.21 8.82
C TYR A 4 18.94 -21.48 8.02
N ALA A 5 18.10 -22.39 8.52
CA ALA A 5 17.56 -23.46 7.71
C ALA A 5 16.82 -22.81 6.55
N LYS A 6 17.33 -22.99 5.33
CA LYS A 6 16.69 -22.49 4.12
C LYS A 6 15.30 -23.11 4.06
N ASP A 7 14.25 -22.31 4.24
CA ASP A 7 12.88 -22.77 4.16
C ASP A 7 12.55 -23.15 2.71
N ILE A 8 12.62 -24.44 2.40
CA ILE A 8 12.33 -24.99 1.08
C ILE A 8 10.82 -24.95 0.80
N SER A 9 9.99 -24.92 1.84
CA SER A 9 8.53 -24.92 1.72
C SER A 9 7.97 -23.56 1.31
N GLY A 10 8.70 -22.48 1.55
CA GLY A 10 8.22 -21.11 1.32
C GLY A 10 7.24 -20.60 2.37
N ARG A 11 6.93 -21.40 3.39
CA ARG A 11 5.95 -21.09 4.43
C ARG A 11 6.31 -19.83 5.22
N LEU A 12 7.57 -19.66 5.61
CA LEU A 12 8.02 -18.48 6.35
C LEU A 12 7.88 -17.21 5.50
N LEU A 13 8.25 -17.30 4.22
CA LEU A 13 8.10 -16.19 3.29
C LEU A 13 6.62 -15.86 3.06
N TYR A 14 5.78 -16.88 2.94
CA TYR A 14 4.33 -16.70 2.85
C TYR A 14 3.76 -16.02 4.10
N GLU A 15 3.97 -16.59 5.29
CA GLU A 15 3.43 -16.06 6.57
C GLU A 15 3.87 -14.60 6.81
N SER A 16 5.14 -14.28 6.58
CA SER A 16 5.62 -12.90 6.72
C SER A 16 5.00 -11.96 5.69
N THR A 17 4.84 -12.41 4.44
CA THR A 17 4.22 -11.59 3.38
C THR A 17 2.73 -11.38 3.62
N VAL A 18 2.01 -12.40 4.13
CA VAL A 18 0.60 -12.28 4.56
C VAL A 18 0.47 -11.18 5.61
N CYS A 19 1.32 -11.18 6.64
CA CYS A 19 1.26 -10.18 7.70
C CYS A 19 1.45 -8.76 7.14
N ILE A 20 2.39 -8.57 6.23
CA ILE A 20 2.60 -7.28 5.54
C ILE A 20 1.37 -6.89 4.74
N ALA A 21 0.83 -7.82 3.93
CA ALA A 21 -0.35 -7.58 3.11
C ALA A 21 -1.56 -7.17 3.98
N LEU A 22 -1.81 -7.87 5.08
CA LEU A 22 -2.91 -7.57 5.99
C LEU A 22 -2.81 -6.16 6.60
N VAL A 23 -1.62 -5.76 7.04
CA VAL A 23 -1.41 -4.42 7.61
C VAL A 23 -1.59 -3.37 6.53
N MET A 24 -0.97 -3.55 5.36
CA MET A 24 -1.04 -2.58 4.26
C MET A 24 -2.46 -2.44 3.69
N CYS A 25 -3.23 -3.53 3.57
CA CYS A 25 -4.62 -3.49 3.11
C CYS A 25 -5.54 -2.70 4.05
N ARG A 26 -5.24 -2.63 5.36
CA ARG A 26 -6.04 -1.84 6.30
C ARG A 26 -5.80 -0.34 6.20
N VAL A 27 -4.63 0.08 5.72
CA VAL A 27 -4.26 1.50 5.60
C VAL A 27 -5.22 2.27 4.69
N PRO A 28 -5.39 1.93 3.39
CA PRO A 28 -6.27 2.69 2.51
C PRO A 28 -7.73 2.62 2.97
N HIS A 29 -8.18 1.48 3.51
CA HIS A 29 -9.52 1.33 4.05
C HIS A 29 -9.79 2.25 5.23
N GLY A 30 -8.90 2.29 6.23
CA GLY A 30 -9.03 3.18 7.38
C GLY A 30 -8.93 4.66 7.00
N LEU A 31 -8.10 4.99 6.00
CA LEU A 31 -8.01 6.35 5.47
C LEU A 31 -9.29 6.77 4.74
N LYS A 32 -9.95 5.85 4.02
CA LYS A 32 -11.23 6.09 3.34
C LYS A 32 -12.38 6.21 4.34
N THR A 33 -12.48 5.33 5.35
CA THR A 33 -13.61 5.34 6.30
C THR A 33 -13.60 6.53 7.24
N SER A 34 -12.43 6.97 7.72
CA SER A 34 -12.29 8.23 8.48
C SER A 34 -12.76 9.46 7.69
N SER A 35 -12.69 9.41 6.35
CA SER A 35 -13.16 10.51 5.51
C SER A 35 -14.69 10.68 5.48
N PHE A 36 -15.47 9.65 5.85
CA PHE A 36 -16.94 9.68 5.74
C PHE A 36 -17.67 9.92 7.08
N VAL A 37 -16.99 9.76 8.22
CA VAL A 37 -17.63 9.86 9.55
C VAL A 37 -17.43 11.25 10.13
N ALA A 38 -18.10 12.25 9.56
CA ALA A 38 -18.10 13.62 10.06
C ALA A 38 -18.96 13.83 11.35
N GLY A 39 -19.23 12.77 12.13
CA GLY A 39 -20.25 12.78 13.18
C GLY A 39 -19.91 12.10 14.50
N HIS A 40 -18.72 11.50 14.67
CA HIS A 40 -18.32 10.86 15.93
C HIS A 40 -16.93 11.30 16.36
N ASP A 41 -16.77 11.48 17.67
CA ASP A 41 -15.55 11.86 18.43
C ASP A 41 -14.29 12.18 17.60
N VAL A 42 -14.21 13.44 17.15
CA VAL A 42 -13.21 13.99 16.21
C VAL A 42 -11.76 13.74 16.63
N VAL A 43 -11.51 13.55 17.93
CA VAL A 43 -10.18 13.30 18.48
C VAL A 43 -9.68 11.88 18.19
N SER A 44 -10.56 10.88 18.32
CA SER A 44 -10.20 9.48 18.09
C SER A 44 -9.96 9.19 16.60
N ASP A 45 -10.75 9.80 15.72
CA ASP A 45 -10.60 9.63 14.27
C ASP A 45 -9.31 10.26 13.74
N ARG A 46 -8.91 11.42 14.29
CA ARG A 46 -7.64 12.08 13.95
C ARG A 46 -6.42 11.24 14.36
N LEU A 47 -6.44 10.66 15.56
CA LEU A 47 -5.36 9.79 16.04
C LEU A 47 -5.21 8.54 15.14
N LEU A 48 -6.33 7.96 14.71
CA LEU A 48 -6.35 6.81 13.81
C LEU A 48 -5.72 7.15 12.46
N VAL A 49 -6.13 8.27 11.84
CA VAL A 49 -5.54 8.75 10.59
C VAL A 49 -4.03 8.95 10.71
N GLU A 50 -3.59 9.61 11.79
CA GLU A 50 -2.15 9.84 12.02
C GLU A 50 -1.38 8.53 12.16
N THR A 51 -1.95 7.56 12.89
CA THR A 51 -1.37 6.22 13.04
C THR A 51 -1.26 5.49 11.69
N LEU A 52 -2.29 5.54 10.85
CA LEU A 52 -2.28 4.90 9.53
C LEU A 52 -1.26 5.54 8.58
N MET A 53 -1.13 6.88 8.63
CA MET A 53 -0.11 7.61 7.88
C MET A 53 1.31 7.27 8.37
N GLN A 54 1.52 7.14 9.68
CA GLN A 54 2.79 6.69 10.24
C GLN A 54 3.12 5.27 9.82
N ILE A 55 2.15 4.35 9.79
CA ILE A 55 2.35 2.98 9.30
C ILE A 55 2.80 3.00 7.84
N LEU A 56 2.16 3.81 6.98
CA LEU A 56 2.55 3.93 5.58
C LEU A 56 3.96 4.52 5.43
N ASP A 57 4.29 5.57 6.19
CA ASP A 57 5.62 6.18 6.16
C ASP A 57 6.71 5.22 6.63
N GLN A 58 6.45 4.46 7.70
CA GLN A 58 7.35 3.42 8.19
C GLN A 58 7.53 2.29 7.18
N ALA A 59 6.47 1.86 6.49
CA ALA A 59 6.58 0.84 5.46
C ALA A 59 7.48 1.30 4.29
N ILE A 60 7.35 2.55 3.88
CA ILE A 60 8.16 3.10 2.79
C ILE A 60 9.62 3.28 3.24
N THR A 61 9.85 3.92 4.38
CA THR A 61 11.20 4.15 4.92
C THR A 61 11.94 2.85 5.26
N SER A 62 11.20 1.79 5.62
CA SER A 62 11.74 0.44 5.86
C SER A 62 11.93 -0.39 4.58
N ASN A 63 11.76 0.21 3.39
CA ASN A 63 11.94 -0.45 2.10
C ASN A 63 11.05 -1.70 1.89
N ILE A 64 9.84 -1.71 2.46
CA ILE A 64 8.90 -2.84 2.29
C ILE A 64 8.64 -3.13 0.81
N VAL A 65 8.50 -2.11 -0.03
CA VAL A 65 8.27 -2.27 -1.47
C VAL A 65 9.42 -2.99 -2.17
N ASP A 66 10.67 -2.73 -1.77
CA ASP A 66 11.82 -3.44 -2.32
C ASP A 66 11.86 -4.90 -1.89
N LEU A 67 11.52 -5.17 -0.62
CA LEU A 67 11.42 -6.53 -0.12
C LEU A 67 10.31 -7.32 -0.84
N LEU A 68 9.17 -6.70 -1.11
CA LEU A 68 8.08 -7.30 -1.88
C LEU A 68 8.50 -7.57 -3.34
N ALA A 69 9.23 -6.65 -3.97
CA ALA A 69 9.76 -6.85 -5.32
C ALA A 69 10.80 -7.98 -5.39
N ILE A 70 11.65 -8.13 -4.35
CA ILE A 70 12.57 -9.26 -4.21
C ILE A 70 11.79 -10.57 -4.03
N CYS A 71 10.76 -10.56 -3.18
CA CYS A 71 9.87 -11.71 -2.97
C CYS A 71 9.24 -12.18 -4.29
N LEU A 72 8.70 -11.26 -5.10
CA LEU A 72 8.16 -11.57 -6.42
C LEU A 72 9.22 -12.11 -7.39
N THR A 73 10.41 -11.51 -7.42
CA THR A 73 11.50 -11.97 -8.30
C THR A 73 11.95 -13.39 -7.93
N SER A 74 12.07 -13.69 -6.63
CA SER A 74 12.40 -15.03 -6.12
C SER A 74 11.29 -16.04 -6.46
N SER A 75 10.04 -15.67 -6.20
CA SER A 75 8.88 -16.51 -6.48
C SER A 75 8.74 -16.83 -7.96
N GLY A 76 8.95 -15.84 -8.83
CA GLY A 76 8.95 -16.03 -10.27
C GLY A 76 10.09 -16.91 -10.76
N SER A 77 11.27 -16.79 -10.17
CA SER A 77 12.39 -17.69 -10.47
C SER A 77 12.09 -19.14 -10.07
N SER A 78 11.42 -19.33 -8.93
CA SER A 78 10.94 -20.64 -8.46
C SER A 78 9.90 -21.22 -9.43
N LEU A 79 8.95 -20.41 -9.89
CA LEU A 79 7.95 -20.80 -10.90
C LEU A 79 8.59 -21.18 -12.24
N MET A 80 9.59 -20.41 -12.69
CA MET A 80 10.34 -20.71 -13.91
C MET A 80 11.09 -22.05 -13.83
N SER A 81 11.51 -22.46 -12.63
CA SER A 81 12.08 -23.79 -12.38
C SER A 81 11.05 -24.90 -12.18
N GLY A 82 9.75 -24.59 -12.31
CA GLY A 82 8.64 -25.54 -12.15
C GLY A 82 8.14 -25.74 -10.72
N SER A 83 8.61 -24.94 -9.75
CA SER A 83 8.15 -25.02 -8.36
C SER A 83 7.09 -23.96 -8.06
N VAL A 84 5.99 -24.38 -7.45
CA VAL A 84 4.86 -23.50 -7.09
C VAL A 84 4.83 -23.13 -5.61
N ASN A 85 5.83 -23.54 -4.83
CA ASN A 85 5.86 -23.36 -3.36
C ASN A 85 5.79 -21.89 -2.94
N LEU A 86 6.37 -20.99 -3.74
CA LEU A 86 6.40 -19.56 -3.46
C LEU A 86 5.22 -18.79 -4.08
N LEU A 87 4.32 -19.48 -4.79
CA LEU A 87 3.17 -18.83 -5.42
C LEU A 87 2.23 -18.16 -4.41
N PRO A 88 1.91 -18.76 -3.24
CA PRO A 88 1.12 -18.08 -2.22
C PRO A 88 1.79 -16.79 -1.72
N ALA A 89 3.12 -16.81 -1.52
CA ALA A 89 3.86 -15.61 -1.13
C ALA A 89 3.83 -14.54 -2.23
N ALA A 90 3.90 -14.93 -3.51
CA ALA A 90 3.75 -14.01 -4.63
C ALA A 90 2.36 -13.35 -4.67
N CYS A 91 1.29 -14.10 -4.39
CA CYS A 91 -0.08 -13.57 -4.32
C CYS A 91 -0.19 -12.47 -3.27
N GLU A 92 0.28 -12.74 -2.05
CA GLU A 92 0.25 -11.78 -0.95
C GLU A 92 1.18 -10.59 -1.20
N ALA A 93 2.33 -10.80 -1.85
CA ALA A 93 3.21 -9.71 -2.21
C ALA A 93 2.57 -8.75 -3.23
N CYS A 94 1.80 -9.29 -4.18
CA CYS A 94 1.05 -8.46 -5.13
C CYS A 94 -0.05 -7.66 -4.42
N LYS A 95 -0.79 -8.26 -3.48
CA LYS A 95 -1.79 -7.55 -2.66
C LYS A 95 -1.16 -6.42 -1.86
N ALA A 96 -0.05 -6.70 -1.18
CA ALA A 96 0.66 -5.73 -0.38
C ALA A 96 1.16 -4.54 -1.24
N LEU A 97 1.76 -4.82 -2.41
CA LEU A 97 2.19 -3.77 -3.32
C LEU A 97 1.03 -2.90 -3.81
N TRP A 98 -0.08 -3.52 -4.18
CA TRP A 98 -1.28 -2.79 -4.59
C TRP A 98 -1.84 -1.93 -3.46
N ALA A 99 -1.92 -2.46 -2.25
CA ALA A 99 -2.39 -1.73 -1.08
C ALA A 99 -1.50 -0.54 -0.71
N VAL A 100 -0.17 -0.66 -0.88
CA VAL A 100 0.75 0.49 -0.71
C VAL A 100 0.45 1.58 -1.73
N VAL A 101 0.27 1.22 -3.01
CA VAL A 101 -0.08 2.20 -4.07
C VAL A 101 -1.43 2.86 -3.76
N ASP A 102 -2.46 2.09 -3.43
CA ASP A 102 -3.79 2.63 -3.09
C ASP A 102 -3.74 3.52 -1.83
N ALA A 103 -2.94 3.16 -0.83
CA ALA A 103 -2.73 3.97 0.37
C ALA A 103 -2.05 5.31 0.04
N MET A 104 -1.04 5.30 -0.83
CA MET A 104 -0.36 6.52 -1.27
C MET A 104 -1.29 7.42 -2.09
N ASP A 105 -2.06 6.84 -3.01
CA ASP A 105 -3.05 7.59 -3.81
C ASP A 105 -4.13 8.20 -2.90
N THR A 106 -4.64 7.42 -1.95
CA THR A 106 -5.63 7.87 -0.95
C THR A 106 -5.08 8.98 -0.05
N ALA A 107 -3.84 8.84 0.42
CA ALA A 107 -3.17 9.84 1.23
C ALA A 107 -2.92 11.15 0.45
N SER A 108 -2.53 11.04 -0.82
CA SER A 108 -2.33 12.19 -1.72
C SER A 108 -3.63 12.94 -1.99
N MET A 109 -4.74 12.22 -2.24
CA MET A 109 -6.07 12.83 -2.42
C MET A 109 -6.56 13.57 -1.17
N LYS A 110 -6.07 13.25 0.03
CA LYS A 110 -6.41 13.99 1.27
C LYS A 110 -5.70 15.36 1.37
N GLY A 111 -4.59 15.54 0.65
CA GLY A 111 -3.90 16.84 0.52
C GLY A 111 -4.58 17.77 -0.47
N ALA A 112 -5.28 17.22 -1.46
CA ALA A 112 -6.22 17.96 -2.30
C ALA A 112 -7.54 18.03 -1.54
N THR A 113 -7.72 19.06 -0.72
CA THR A 113 -9.04 19.43 -0.22
C THR A 113 -9.98 19.42 -1.41
N SER A 114 -10.84 18.41 -1.50
CA SER A 114 -11.93 18.35 -2.47
C SER A 114 -12.95 19.40 -2.01
N LEU A 115 -12.57 20.66 -2.20
CA LEU A 115 -13.53 21.73 -2.39
C LEU A 115 -14.29 21.33 -3.65
N PHE A 116 -15.43 20.66 -3.43
CA PHE A 116 -16.48 20.54 -4.41
C PHE A 116 -16.65 21.91 -5.09
N PRO A 117 -16.69 21.99 -6.43
CA PRO A 117 -16.71 23.27 -7.17
C PRO A 117 -18.04 24.03 -7.03
N LEU A 118 -18.80 23.78 -5.97
CA LEU A 118 -20.06 24.46 -5.65
C LEU A 118 -19.91 25.53 -4.55
N SER A 119 -18.73 25.71 -3.95
CA SER A 119 -18.48 26.84 -3.05
C SER A 119 -18.21 28.16 -3.79
N ALA A 120 -18.17 28.15 -5.13
CA ALA A 120 -17.95 29.34 -5.96
C ALA A 120 -19.17 30.29 -6.08
N SER A 121 -20.25 30.10 -5.32
CA SER A 121 -21.44 30.97 -5.39
C SER A 121 -21.66 31.89 -4.18
N ARG A 122 -20.73 32.00 -3.23
CA ARG A 122 -20.79 33.06 -2.22
C ARG A 122 -19.86 34.20 -2.62
N GLY A 123 -20.50 35.32 -2.98
CA GLY A 123 -19.87 36.53 -3.49
C GLY A 123 -18.85 37.19 -2.55
N PRO A 124 -18.25 38.31 -3.00
CA PRO A 124 -17.13 38.92 -2.30
C PRO A 124 -17.63 39.65 -1.05
N LEU A 125 -17.35 39.10 0.13
CA LEU A 125 -17.28 39.89 1.35
C LEU A 125 -15.84 39.90 1.84
N LEU A 126 -15.37 41.12 2.03
CA LEU A 126 -14.06 41.58 2.44
C LEU A 126 -13.54 40.88 3.72
N GLU A 127 -12.25 40.53 3.68
CA GLU A 127 -11.25 40.56 4.76
C GLU A 127 -11.49 39.85 6.11
N GLU A 128 -10.54 39.02 6.54
CA GLU A 128 -9.48 39.44 7.48
C GLU A 128 -8.57 38.25 7.85
N ASN A 129 -7.27 38.46 7.68
CA ASN A 129 -6.11 37.92 8.39
C ASN A 129 -6.26 36.63 9.24
N GLY A 130 -5.49 35.59 8.89
CA GLY A 130 -5.40 34.37 9.69
C GLY A 130 -4.27 33.45 9.26
N HIS A 131 -3.07 33.75 9.75
CA HIS A 131 -1.87 32.92 9.68
C HIS A 131 -2.17 31.48 10.16
N GLY A 132 -2.17 30.54 9.23
CA GLY A 132 -2.38 29.12 9.50
C GLY A 132 -1.73 28.28 8.43
N GLN A 133 -0.42 28.45 8.24
CA GLN A 133 0.38 27.58 7.39
C GLN A 133 0.42 26.20 8.05
N CYS A 134 -0.62 25.40 7.82
CA CYS A 134 -0.61 23.98 8.11
C CYS A 134 0.42 23.38 7.15
N LYS A 135 1.68 23.36 7.60
CA LYS A 135 2.74 22.58 6.98
C LYS A 135 2.30 21.13 7.11
N ASN A 136 1.58 20.65 6.10
CA ASN A 136 1.38 19.22 5.91
C ASN A 136 2.76 18.59 5.99
N PRO A 137 2.94 17.49 6.74
CA PRO A 137 4.15 16.70 6.64
C PRO A 137 4.19 16.19 5.20
N GLU A 138 4.97 16.89 4.39
CA GLU A 138 5.31 16.53 3.03
C GLU A 138 5.90 15.13 3.14
N MET A 139 5.10 14.11 2.81
CA MET A 139 5.47 12.71 2.91
C MET A 139 6.58 12.48 1.88
N LYS A 140 7.82 12.72 2.31
CA LYS A 140 9.05 12.62 1.53
C LYS A 140 9.39 11.15 1.33
N SER A 141 8.58 10.44 0.56
CA SER A 141 9.04 9.21 -0.04
C SER A 141 8.29 8.89 -1.33
N SER A 142 8.98 9.19 -2.43
CA SER A 142 8.52 9.01 -3.79
C SER A 142 8.63 7.54 -4.22
N ILE A 143 7.89 6.63 -3.56
CA ILE A 143 7.58 5.37 -4.23
C ILE A 143 6.54 5.69 -5.30
N SER A 144 7.02 6.10 -6.47
CA SER A 144 6.14 6.33 -7.60
C SER A 144 5.74 4.99 -8.21
N VAL A 145 4.50 4.92 -8.71
CA VAL A 145 4.03 3.82 -9.57
C VAL A 145 5.04 3.57 -10.70
N ASP A 146 5.66 4.63 -11.23
CA ASP A 146 6.74 4.55 -12.22
C ASP A 146 7.96 3.75 -11.74
N MET A 147 8.36 3.88 -10.48
CA MET A 147 9.48 3.10 -9.93
C MET A 147 9.13 1.61 -9.90
N LEU A 148 7.92 1.27 -9.46
CA LEU A 148 7.45 -0.11 -9.42
C LEU A 148 7.32 -0.69 -10.83
N ALA A 149 6.77 0.08 -11.77
CA ALA A 149 6.69 -0.28 -13.19
C ALA A 149 8.08 -0.51 -13.79
N LYS A 150 9.07 0.34 -13.48
CA LYS A 150 10.47 0.14 -13.91
C LYS A 150 11.07 -1.15 -13.34
N LYS A 151 10.82 -1.48 -12.07
CA LYS A 151 11.28 -2.74 -11.45
C LYS A 151 10.64 -3.96 -12.13
N PHE A 152 9.34 -3.89 -12.39
CA PHE A 152 8.60 -4.91 -13.13
C PHE A 152 9.18 -5.15 -14.53
N LEU A 153 9.34 -4.09 -15.33
CA LEU A 153 9.84 -4.18 -16.71
C LEU A 153 11.27 -4.76 -16.79
N LYS A 154 12.08 -4.58 -15.74
CA LYS A 154 13.46 -5.08 -15.69
C LYS A 154 13.60 -6.52 -15.18
N SER A 155 12.60 -7.09 -14.53
CA SER A 155 12.69 -8.41 -13.88
C SER A 155 11.76 -9.42 -14.53
N LYS A 156 12.34 -10.36 -15.30
CA LYS A 156 11.58 -11.49 -15.87
C LYS A 156 10.96 -12.35 -14.77
N GLY A 157 11.65 -12.57 -13.65
CA GLY A 157 11.09 -13.27 -12.50
C GLY A 157 9.84 -12.57 -11.97
N MET A 158 9.91 -11.26 -11.74
CA MET A 158 8.77 -10.48 -11.29
C MET A 158 7.59 -10.54 -12.28
N GLN A 159 7.87 -10.46 -13.59
CA GLN A 159 6.86 -10.61 -14.65
C GLN A 159 6.16 -11.97 -14.61
N ILE A 160 6.93 -13.05 -14.47
CA ILE A 160 6.37 -14.41 -14.36
C ILE A 160 5.53 -14.55 -13.09
N ALA A 161 6.02 -14.06 -11.94
CA ALA A 161 5.26 -14.11 -10.69
C ALA A 161 3.90 -13.41 -10.84
N ILE A 162 3.88 -12.18 -11.35
CA ILE A 162 2.64 -11.41 -11.55
C ILE A 162 1.73 -12.09 -12.57
N TYR A 163 2.27 -12.62 -13.66
CA TYR A 163 1.51 -13.38 -14.65
C TYR A 163 0.76 -14.55 -13.98
N TYR A 164 1.45 -15.34 -13.15
CA TYR A 164 0.84 -16.47 -12.44
C TYR A 164 -0.19 -16.02 -11.41
N VAL A 165 0.08 -14.95 -10.66
CA VAL A 165 -0.87 -14.40 -9.68
C VAL A 165 -2.16 -13.93 -10.36
N LEU A 166 -2.07 -13.26 -11.52
CA LEU A 166 -3.24 -12.83 -12.28
C LEU A 166 -4.04 -14.03 -12.85
N HIS A 167 -3.36 -15.11 -13.24
CA HIS A 167 -4.01 -16.32 -13.75
C HIS A 167 -4.69 -17.17 -12.67
N GLN A 168 -4.33 -17.01 -11.40
CA GLN A 168 -4.97 -17.70 -10.28
C GLN A 168 -6.37 -17.16 -9.95
N GLY A 169 -6.80 -16.07 -10.59
CA GLY A 169 -8.13 -15.49 -10.45
C GLY A 169 -8.34 -14.65 -9.18
N PRO A 170 -9.32 -13.74 -9.19
CA PRO A 170 -9.58 -12.78 -8.11
C PRO A 170 -10.03 -13.42 -6.80
N GLU A 171 -10.49 -14.67 -6.79
CA GLU A 171 -10.90 -15.42 -5.60
C GLU A 171 -9.77 -15.59 -4.56
N SER A 172 -8.50 -15.63 -5.01
CA SER A 172 -7.33 -15.69 -4.12
C SER A 172 -6.70 -14.33 -3.84
N VAL A 173 -7.05 -13.29 -4.60
CA VAL A 173 -6.35 -12.00 -4.62
C VAL A 173 -7.20 -10.82 -4.10
N LEU A 174 -8.53 -10.88 -4.13
CA LEU A 174 -9.37 -9.67 -4.05
C LEU A 174 -10.52 -9.58 -3.02
N PRO A 175 -11.11 -10.63 -2.38
CA PRO A 175 -12.32 -10.36 -1.59
C PRO A 175 -12.08 -9.93 -0.13
N SER A 176 -10.88 -10.09 0.45
CA SER A 176 -10.70 -9.82 1.89
C SER A 176 -10.36 -8.37 2.24
N CYS A 177 -10.11 -7.52 1.24
CA CYS A 177 -9.91 -6.09 1.48
C CYS A 177 -11.26 -5.36 1.63
N MET A 178 -12.38 -5.97 1.21
CA MET A 178 -13.69 -5.31 1.08
C MET A 178 -14.65 -5.53 2.27
N GLN A 179 -14.19 -6.04 3.42
CA GLN A 179 -15.05 -6.30 4.58
C GLN A 179 -14.68 -5.49 5.82
#